data_AF-A0A7X8SRQ4-F1
#
_entry.id   AF-A0A7X8SRQ4-F1
#
_cell.length_a   1.000
_cell.length_b   1.000
_cell.length_c   1.000
_cell.angle_alpha   90.00
_cell.angle_beta   90.00
_cell.angle_gamma   90.00
#
_symmetry.space_group_name_H-M   'P 1'
#
loop_
_entity.id
_entity.type
_entity.pdbx_description
1 polymer ?
#
loop_
_entity_poly.entity_id
_entity_poly.type
_entity_poly.pdbx_seq_one_letter_code
_entity_poly.pdbx_strand_id
1 'polypeptide(L)' 'MSLPSRLPAILQAVMQGQPQALADSHYPQWHLAPVNGLLNDPNGFCQVAGRYHLFYQWNPLACDHTYKCWGHWSSADL' A
#
# COMPACT_ATOMS: atom_id res chain seq x y z
N MET A 1 21.87 -17.82 5.92
CA MET A 1 21.02 -18.01 4.73
C MET A 1 20.05 -16.85 4.66
N SER A 2 19.99 -16.10 3.55
CA SER A 2 19.01 -15.02 3.38
C SER A 2 17.63 -15.62 3.14
N LEU A 3 16.60 -15.07 3.76
CA LEU A 3 15.22 -15.40 3.39
C LEU A 3 14.98 -14.97 1.94
N PRO A 4 14.21 -15.74 1.15
CA PRO A 4 13.81 -15.34 -0.18
C PRO A 4 12.96 -14.07 -0.12
N SER A 5 13.17 -13.18 -1.10
CA SER A 5 12.41 -11.94 -1.21
C SER A 5 10.92 -12.23 -1.41
N ARG A 6 10.06 -11.47 -0.72
CA ARG A 6 8.60 -11.53 -0.89
C ARG A 6 8.09 -10.65 -2.04
N LEU A 7 8.97 -9.88 -2.70
CA LEU A 7 8.58 -8.95 -3.77
C LEU A 7 7.76 -9.60 -4.89
N PRO A 8 8.09 -10.80 -5.42
CA PRO A 8 7.27 -11.43 -6.45
C PRO A 8 5.83 -11.72 -6.00
N ALA A 9 5.65 -12.18 -4.76
CA ALA A 9 4.33 -12.44 -4.20
C ALA A 9 3.54 -11.15 -3.99
N ILE A 10 4.20 -10.08 -3.52
CA ILE A 10 3.60 -8.76 -3.35
C ILE A 10 3.13 -8.21 -4.71
N LEU A 11 3.99 -8.28 -5.73
CA LEU A 11 3.66 -7.83 -7.08
C LEU A 11 2.45 -8.59 -7.63
N GLN A 12 2.47 -9.92 -7.51
CA GLN A 12 1.36 -10.76 -7.95
C GLN A 12 0.04 -10.39 -7.23
N ALA A 13 0.08 -10.19 -5.91
CA ALA A 13 -1.09 -9.83 -5.12
C ALA A 13 -1.65 -8.45 -5.53
N VAL A 14 -0.79 -7.47 -5.81
CA VAL A 14 -1.20 -6.15 -6.33
C VAL A 14 -1.86 -6.27 -7.70
N MET A 15 -1.22 -7.01 -8.63
CA MET A 15 -1.75 -7.20 -9.98
C MET A 15 -3.11 -7.91 -9.97
N GLN A 16 -3.32 -8.86 -9.06
CA GLN A 16 -4.57 -9.58 -8.91
C GLN A 16 -5.67 -8.75 -8.21
N GLY A 17 -5.31 -7.94 -7.21
CA GLY A 17 -6.27 -7.11 -6.47
C GLY A 17 -6.77 -5.90 -7.25
N GLN A 18 -5.96 -5.35 -8.16
CA GLN A 18 -6.29 -4.10 -8.87
C GLN A 18 -7.64 -4.14 -9.63
N PRO A 19 -7.97 -5.17 -10.44
CA PRO A 19 -9.27 -5.22 -11.12
C PRO A 19 -10.44 -5.29 -10.14
N GLN A 20 -10.28 -6.03 -9.02
CA GLN A 20 -11.32 -6.16 -8.00
C GLN A 20 -11.55 -4.83 -7.27
N ALA A 21 -10.47 -4.15 -6.85
CA ALA A 21 -10.56 -2.85 -6.20
C ALA A 21 -11.25 -1.80 -7.11
N LEU A 22 -10.93 -1.77 -8.40
CA LEU A 22 -11.55 -0.85 -9.36
C LEU A 22 -13.03 -1.15 -9.64
N ALA A 23 -13.46 -2.39 -9.43
CA ALA A 23 -14.86 -2.81 -9.58
C ALA A 23 -15.67 -2.71 -8.27
N ASP A 24 -15.02 -2.51 -7.13
CA ASP A 24 -15.68 -2.43 -5.82
C ASP A 24 -16.28 -1.03 -5.60
N SER A 25 -17.60 -0.98 -5.42
CA SER A 25 -18.32 0.26 -5.14
C SER A 25 -17.93 0.94 -3.82
N HIS A 26 -17.28 0.21 -2.91
CA HIS A 26 -16.81 0.73 -1.62
C HIS A 26 -15.35 1.18 -1.65
N TYR A 27 -14.59 0.89 -2.72
CA TYR A 27 -13.22 1.32 -2.81
C TYR A 27 -13.15 2.86 -2.92
N PRO A 28 -12.36 3.54 -2.07
CA PRO A 28 -12.37 4.99 -2.02
C PRO A 28 -11.79 5.58 -3.31
N GLN A 29 -12.52 6.56 -3.89
CA GLN A 29 -12.09 7.23 -5.12
C GLN A 29 -11.15 8.42 -4.87
N TRP A 30 -11.17 8.98 -3.66
CA TRP A 30 -10.42 10.20 -3.30
C TRP A 30 -9.60 10.06 -2.01
N HIS A 31 -9.64 8.90 -1.34
CA HIS A 31 -8.77 8.60 -0.21
C HIS A 31 -7.75 7.54 -0.63
N LEU A 32 -6.54 7.64 -0.07
CA LEU A 32 -5.49 6.67 -0.32
C LEU A 32 -5.86 5.30 0.25
N ALA A 33 -5.84 4.26 -0.58
CA ALA A 33 -6.04 2.87 -0.18
C ALA A 33 -5.21 1.95 -1.09
N PRO A 34 -4.53 0.91 -0.58
CA PRO A 34 -3.89 -0.08 -1.44
C PRO A 34 -4.97 -0.92 -2.14
N VAL A 35 -4.69 -1.38 -3.36
CA VAL A 35 -5.59 -2.25 -4.12
C VAL A 35 -5.72 -3.68 -3.57
N ASN A 36 -4.88 -4.03 -2.60
CA ASN A 36 -4.90 -5.35 -1.97
C ASN A 36 -4.41 -5.29 -0.52
N GLY A 37 -4.95 -6.16 0.32
CA GLY A 37 -4.47 -6.39 1.67
C GLY A 37 -4.87 -5.31 2.68
N LEU A 38 -4.24 -5.34 3.86
CA LEU A 38 -4.59 -4.44 4.97
C LEU A 38 -3.68 -3.20 5.02
N LEU A 39 -4.28 -2.00 4.93
CA LEU A 39 -3.65 -0.74 5.31
C LEU A 39 -3.98 -0.40 6.77
N ASN A 40 -3.00 0.14 7.50
CA ASN A 40 -3.22 0.71 8.82
C ASN A 40 -2.46 2.03 9.01
N ASP A 41 -1.57 2.11 10.00
CA ASP A 41 -1.03 3.36 10.53
C ASP A 41 -0.30 4.18 9.45
N PRO A 42 -0.55 5.50 9.36
CA PRO A 42 0.29 6.39 8.57
C PRO A 42 1.68 6.49 9.19
N ASN A 43 2.72 6.47 8.36
CA ASN A 43 4.12 6.53 8.77
C ASN A 43 4.88 7.56 7.95
N GLY A 44 5.94 8.12 8.53
CA GLY A 44 6.91 8.96 7.80
C GLY A 44 6.29 10.13 7.02
N PHE A 45 5.20 10.72 7.51
CA PHE A 45 4.55 11.84 6.81
C PHE A 45 5.45 13.08 6.85
N CYS A 46 5.96 13.48 5.69
CA CYS A 46 6.91 14.58 5.59
C CYS A 46 6.83 15.28 4.23
N GLN A 47 7.39 16.48 4.17
CA GLN A 47 7.63 17.18 2.91
C GLN A 47 9.14 17.21 2.63
N VAL A 48 9.56 16.64 1.50
CA VAL A 48 10.97 16.57 1.08
C VAL A 48 11.05 16.93 -0.39
N ALA A 49 11.99 17.81 -0.75
CA ALA A 49 12.22 18.24 -2.13
C ALA A 49 10.95 18.68 -2.89
N GLY A 50 10.06 19.43 -2.21
CA GLY A 50 8.84 19.97 -2.81
C GLY A 50 7.71 18.96 -3.02
N ARG A 51 7.79 17.77 -2.41
CA ARG A 51 6.74 16.74 -2.46
C ARG A 51 6.35 16.32 -1.05
N TYR A 52 5.08 16.02 -0.87
CA TYR A 52 4.59 15.31 0.31
C TYR A 52 4.82 13.82 0.12
N HIS A 53 5.36 13.16 1.14
CA HIS A 53 5.56 11.72 1.20
C HIS A 53 4.74 11.17 2.35
N LEU A 54 3.92 10.17 2.08
CA LEU A 54 3.19 9.44 3.10
C LEU A 54 3.50 7.96 2.95
N PHE A 55 4.09 7.39 3.99
CA PHE A 55 4.24 5.95 4.13
C PHE A 55 3.08 5.42 4.96
N TYR A 56 2.86 4.11 4.94
CA TYR A 56 1.82 3.47 5.73
C TYR A 56 2.19 2.02 6.01
N GLN A 57 1.78 1.51 7.17
CA GLN A 57 1.85 0.09 7.42
C GLN A 57 0.93 -0.68 6.49
N TRP A 58 1.46 -1.72 5.85
CA TRP A 58 0.76 -2.50 4.85
C TRP A 58 1.03 -3.99 4.99
N ASN A 59 -0.04 -4.79 4.94
CA ASN A 59 0.04 -6.22 4.67
C ASN A 59 -0.44 -6.50 3.24
N PRO A 60 0.44 -6.56 2.24
CA PRO A 60 0.06 -6.81 0.85
C PRO A 60 -0.48 -8.21 0.56
N LEU A 61 -0.31 -9.17 1.48
CA LEU A 61 -0.58 -10.59 1.21
C LEU A 61 -1.84 -11.11 1.93
N ALA A 62 -2.37 -10.37 2.90
CA ALA A 62 -3.56 -10.74 3.65
C ALA A 62 -4.28 -9.51 4.23
N CYS A 63 -5.57 -9.67 4.55
CA CYS A 63 -6.34 -8.67 5.28
C CYS A 63 -6.22 -8.91 6.80
N ASP A 64 -4.99 -8.88 7.32
CA ASP A 64 -4.70 -9.08 8.75
C ASP A 64 -3.43 -8.31 9.20
N HIS A 65 -3.12 -8.39 10.50
CA HIS A 65 -2.00 -7.68 11.11
C HIS A 65 -0.70 -8.51 11.22
N THR A 66 -0.60 -9.69 10.59
CA THR A 66 0.53 -10.63 10.79
C THR A 66 1.82 -10.23 10.09
N TYR A 67 1.73 -9.57 8.93
CA TYR A 67 2.87 -9.08 8.17
C TYR A 67 2.77 -7.57 7.97
N LYS A 68 3.89 -6.87 8.16
CA LYS A 68 3.98 -5.41 7.99
C LYS A 68 5.18 -5.05 7.13
N CYS A 69 4.92 -4.35 6.03
CA CYS A 69 5.89 -3.55 5.30
C CYS A 69 5.39 -2.11 5.18
N TRP A 70 6.19 -1.23 4.59
CA TRP A 70 5.77 0.13 4.27
C TRP A 70 5.37 0.23 2.80
N GLY A 71 4.14 0.65 2.55
CA GLY A 71 3.77 1.25 1.28
C GLY A 71 4.16 2.73 1.25
N HIS A 72 4.16 3.33 0.06
CA HIS A 72 4.58 4.72 -0.13
C HIS A 72 3.74 5.41 -1.22
N TRP A 73 3.21 6.59 -0.88
CA TRP A 73 2.64 7.53 -1.83
C TRP A 73 3.37 8.88 -1.75
N SER A 74 3.35 9.63 -2.86
CA SER A 74 3.80 11.01 -2.85
C SER A 74 2.91 11.90 -3.71
N SER A 75 2.73 13.15 -3.28
CA SER A 75 1.89 14.15 -3.94
C SER A 75 2.59 15.51 -3.99
N ALA A 76 2.22 16.36 -4.94
CA ALA A 76 2.70 17.75 -4.99
C ALA A 76 1.85 18.68 -4.10
N ASP A 77 0.60 18.29 -3.83
CA ASP A 77 -0.46 19.13 -3.28
C ASP A 77 -1.32 18.44 -2.20
N LEU A 78 -0.88 17.25 -1.75
CA LEU A 78 -1.61 16.31 -0.86
C LEU A 78 -2.80 15.66 -1.56
#